data_AF-A0A5E4D1Z5-F1
#
_entry.id   AF-A0A5E4D1Z5-F1
#
_cell.length_a   1.000
_cell.length_b   1.000
_cell.length_c   1.000
_cell.angle_alpha   90.00
_cell.angle_beta   90.00
_cell.angle_gamma   90.00
#
_symmetry.space_group_name_H-M   'P 1'
#
loop_
_entity.id
_entity.type
_entity.pdbx_description
1 polymer ?
#
loop_
_entity_poly.entity_id
_entity_poly.type
_entity_poly.pdbx_seq_one_letter_code
_entity_poly.pdbx_strand_id
1 'polypeptide(L)' 'EINDVDVQELVRRSIGRLTIIRQTFPVPQNISQRCFRGNHRISSTLCDPKDPFAQNME' A
#
# COMPACT_ATOMS: atom_id res chain seq x y z
N GLU A 1 -11.34 2.17 1.29
CA GLU A 1 -10.81 1.22 2.29
C GLU A 1 -11.93 0.21 2.58
N ILE A 2 -11.61 -1.07 2.74
CA ILE A 2 -12.60 -2.10 3.08
C ILE A 2 -12.72 -2.14 4.59
N ASN A 3 -13.93 -2.00 5.13
CA ASN A 3 -14.16 -1.99 6.57
C ASN A 3 -14.50 -3.38 7.10
N ASP A 4 -14.43 -3.54 8.42
CA ASP A 4 -14.62 -4.85 9.05
C ASP A 4 -16.04 -5.41 8.82
N VAL A 5 -17.03 -4.54 8.69
CA VAL A 5 -18.41 -4.92 8.37
C VAL A 5 -18.51 -5.54 6.97
N ASP A 6 -17.81 -4.97 5.99
CA ASP A 6 -17.78 -5.49 4.62
C ASP A 6 -17.10 -6.87 4.58
N VAL A 7 -16.04 -7.03 5.35
CA VAL A 7 -15.33 -8.31 5.51
C VAL A 7 -16.23 -9.37 6.13
N GLN A 8 -16.97 -9.03 7.19
CA GLN A 8 -17.89 -9.95 7.84
C GLN A 8 -19.00 -10.43 6.90
N GLU A 9 -19.57 -9.53 6.12
CA GLU A 9 -20.60 -9.89 5.15
C GLU A 9 -20.03 -10.77 4.03
N LEU A 10 -18.81 -10.48 3.56
CA LEU A 10 -18.12 -11.31 2.58
C LEU A 10 -17.87 -12.73 3.10
N VAL A 11 -17.43 -12.87 4.35
CA VAL A 11 -17.24 -14.18 5.00
C VAL A 11 -18.56 -14.95 5.09
N ARG A 12 -19.67 -14.28 5.43
CA ARG A 12 -20.99 -14.93 5.53
C ARG A 12 -21.50 -15.46 4.19
N ARG A 13 -21.20 -14.78 3.09
CA ARG A 13 -21.65 -15.15 1.74
C ARG A 13 -20.73 -16.14 1.03
N SER A 14 -19.51 -16.31 1.53
CA SER A 14 -18.50 -17.16 0.88
C SER A 14 -18.62 -18.61 1.35
N ILE A 15 -18.40 -19.55 0.43
CA ILE A 15 -18.30 -20.98 0.75
C ILE A 15 -16.82 -21.37 0.68
N GLY A 16 -16.30 -21.98 1.74
CA GLY A 16 -14.91 -22.39 1.84
C GLY A 16 -14.04 -21.46 2.69
N ARG A 17 -12.72 -21.62 2.62
CA ARG A 17 -11.76 -20.86 3.43
C ARG A 17 -11.37 -19.57 2.70
N LEU A 18 -11.50 -18.45 3.40
CA LEU A 18 -11.07 -17.13 2.93
C LEU A 18 -9.90 -16.64 3.79
N THR A 19 -8.79 -16.27 3.16
CA THR A 19 -7.63 -15.63 3.81
C THR A 19 -7.53 -14.19 3.34
N ILE A 20 -7.52 -13.26 4.29
CA ILE A 20 -7.50 -11.82 4.00
C ILE A 20 -6.17 -11.23 4.49
N ILE A 21 -5.47 -10.53 3.61
CA ILE A 21 -4.25 -9.79 3.94
C ILE A 21 -4.56 -8.30 3.84
N ARG A 22 -4.67 -7.63 4.99
CA ARG A 22 -4.91 -6.18 5.05
C ARG A 22 -3.57 -5.46 5.17
N GLN A 23 -3.18 -4.74 4.12
CA GLN A 23 -1.98 -3.92 4.13
C GLN A 23 -2.35 -2.47 4.48
N THR A 24 -1.74 -1.94 5.53
CA THR A 24 -1.83 -0.54 5.89
C THR A 24 -0.50 0.13 5.56
N PHE A 25 -0.53 1.18 4.75
CA PHE A 25 0.65 2.00 4.53
C PHE A 25 0.74 3.02 5.66
N PRO A 26 1.86 3.11 6.40
CA PRO A 26 1.99 4.09 7.46
C PRO A 26 1.72 5.49 6.88
N VAL A 27 0.92 6.29 7.59
CA VAL A 27 0.76 7.70 7.22
C VAL A 27 2.11 8.34 7.46
N PRO A 28 2.76 8.90 6.42
CA PRO A 28 4.09 9.46 6.59
C PRO A 28 3.94 10.70 7.46
N GLN A 29 4.63 10.69 8.60
CA GLN A 29 4.66 11.77 9.59
C GLN A 29 5.18 13.07 8.96
N ASN A 30 5.99 12.94 7.91
CA ASN A 30 6.51 14.03 7.12
C ASN A 30 5.86 14.03 5.73
N ILE A 31 4.95 14.98 5.50
CA ILE A 31 4.27 15.19 4.20
C ILE A 31 5.27 15.38 3.06
N SER A 32 6.45 15.92 3.37
CA SER A 32 7.54 16.16 2.42
C SER A 32 8.32 14.90 2.02
N GLN A 33 8.11 13.76 2.68
CA GLN A 33 8.72 12.46 2.32
C GLN A 33 7.77 11.55 1.53
N ARG A 34 6.59 12.06 1.14
CA ARG A 34 5.65 11.31 0.31
C ARG A 34 6.17 11.28 -1.11
N CYS A 35 6.71 10.14 -1.52
CA CYS A 35 7.06 9.97 -2.92
C CYS A 35 5.88 9.46 -3.74
N PHE A 36 5.60 10.19 -4.82
CA PHE A 36 4.57 9.85 -5.79
C PHE A 36 5.20 9.74 -7.18
N ARG A 37 4.82 8.71 -7.94
CA ARG A 37 5.06 8.62 -9.39
C ARG A 37 3.69 8.72 -10.06
N GLY A 38 3.38 9.89 -10.61
CA GLY A 38 2.01 10.22 -11.01
C GLY A 38 1.06 10.22 -9.80
N ASN A 39 -0.05 9.47 -9.90
CA ASN A 39 -1.05 9.34 -8.82
C ASN A 39 -0.81 8.15 -7.87
N HIS A 40 0.28 7.40 -8.06
CA HIS A 40 0.60 6.23 -7.23
C HIS A 40 1.63 6.59 -6.16
N ARG A 41 1.31 6.26 -4.91
CA ARG A 41 2.24 6.34 -3.78
C ARG A 41 3.26 5.21 -3.90
N ILE A 42 4.55 5.55 -3.88
CA ILE A 42 5.65 4.58 -3.93
C ILE A 42 6.51 4.65 -2.67
N SER A 43 7.30 3.60 -2.41
CA SER A 43 8.21 3.55 -1.27
C SER A 43 9.16 4.74 -1.30
N SER A 44 9.36 5.41 -0.16
CA SER A 44 10.29 6.54 -0.05
C SER A 44 11.74 6.15 -0.38
N THR A 45 12.09 4.87 -0.22
CA THR A 45 13.42 4.34 -0.61
C THR A 45 13.68 4.45 -2.10
N LEU A 46 12.64 4.34 -2.95
CA LEU A 46 12.77 4.43 -4.41
C LEU A 46 12.94 5.87 -4.92
N CYS A 47 12.83 6.85 -4.03
CA CYS A 47 12.92 8.26 -4.35
C CYS A 47 14.05 8.96 -3.60
N ASP A 48 14.85 8.18 -2.87
CA ASP A 48 16.09 8.67 -2.36
C ASP A 48 17.07 8.78 -3.55
N PRO A 49 17.50 9.99 -3.93
CA PRO A 49 18.41 10.18 -5.06
C PRO A 49 19.80 9.55 -4.83
N LYS A 50 20.08 9.02 -3.63
CA LYS A 50 21.30 8.29 -3.29
C LYS A 50 21.14 6.77 -3.34
N ASP A 51 19.93 6.25 -3.58
CA ASP A 51 19.72 4.81 -3.71
C ASP A 51 20.09 4.34 -5.14
N PRO A 52 21.04 3.40 -5.29
CA PRO A 52 21.53 2.97 -6.61
C PRO A 52 20.48 2.22 -7.43
N PHE A 53 19.37 1.77 -6.82
CA PHE A 53 18.26 1.13 -7.55
C PHE A 53 17.25 2.15 -8.09
N ALA A 54 17.26 3.40 -7.62
CA ALA A 54 16.34 4.45 -8.10
C ALA A 54 16.61 4.86 -9.56
N GLN A 55 17.84 4.66 -10.06
CA GLN A 55 18.22 5.00 -11.45
C GLN A 55 17.97 3.87 -12.47
N ASN A 56 17.51 2.68 -12.07
CA ASN A 56 17.45 1.50 -12.95
C ASN A 56 16.05 1.06 -13.40
N MET A 57 15.04 1.94 -13.29
CA MET A 57 13.70 1.66 -13.84
C MET A 57 13.29 2.74 -14.85
N GLU A 58 13.83 2.61 -16.07
CA GLU A 58 13.25 3.15 -17.30
C GLU A 58 12.09 2.27 -17.79
#